data_AF-A0A944UK45-F1
#
_entry.id   AF-A0A944UK45-F1
#
_cell.length_a   1.000
_cell.length_b   1.000
_cell.length_c   1.000
_cell.angle_alpha   90.00
_cell.angle_beta   90.00
_cell.angle_gamma   90.00
#
_symmetry.space_group_name_H-M   'P 1'
#
loop_
_entity.id
_entity.type
_entity.pdbx_description
1 polymer ?
#
loop_
_entity_poly.entity_id
_entity_poly.type
_entity_poly.pdbx_seq_one_letter_code
_entity_poly.pdbx_strand_id
1 'polypeptide(L)' 'MTKKDTVNFEASLKKLEQIVGKLEDGDISLEDSVKSFEEGIGLVKECQKQLSEAELKVKKLLDNGETVDLED' A
#
# COMPACT_ATOMS: atom_id res chain seq x y z
N MET A 1 -15.08 0.19 -4.88
CA MET A 1 -13.79 -0.55 -4.98
C MET A 1 -14.08 -1.90 -5.61
N THR A 2 -13.41 -2.31 -6.68
CA THR A 2 -13.63 -3.67 -7.20
C THR A 2 -12.81 -4.66 -6.39
N LYS A 3 -13.28 -5.90 -6.24
CA LYS A 3 -12.58 -6.96 -5.49
C LYS A 3 -11.13 -7.17 -5.96
N LYS A 4 -10.84 -6.84 -7.22
CA LYS A 4 -9.50 -6.91 -7.81
C LYS A 4 -8.54 -5.86 -7.25
N ASP A 5 -9.02 -4.63 -7.00
CA ASP A 5 -8.20 -3.55 -6.47
C ASP A 5 -7.80 -3.82 -5.00
N THR A 6 -8.76 -4.30 -4.20
CA THR A 6 -8.52 -4.70 -2.80
C THR A 6 -7.52 -5.85 -2.70
N VAL A 7 -7.66 -6.88 -3.55
CA VAL A 7 -6.72 -8.01 -3.61
C VAL A 7 -5.31 -7.54 -4.02
N ASN A 8 -5.21 -6.51 -4.86
CA ASN A 8 -3.92 -5.95 -5.27
C ASN A 8 -3.22 -5.18 -4.12
N PHE A 9 -3.98 -4.39 -3.37
CA PHE A 9 -3.48 -3.67 -2.19
C PHE A 9 -2.96 -4.64 -1.12
N GLU A 10 -3.79 -5.60 -0.70
CA GLU A 10 -3.43 -6.58 0.33
C GLU A 10 -2.21 -7.41 -0.09
N ALA A 11 -2.12 -7.77 -1.37
CA ALA A 11 -0.95 -8.48 -1.89
C ALA A 11 0.32 -7.63 -1.85
N SER A 12 0.23 -6.34 -2.21
CA SER A 12 1.36 -5.41 -2.19
C SER A 12 1.84 -5.16 -0.76
N LEU A 13 0.90 -4.98 0.17
CA LEU A 13 1.19 -4.80 1.60
C LEU A 13 1.87 -6.06 2.19
N LYS A 14 1.32 -7.25 1.93
CA LYS A 14 1.92 -8.50 2.38
C LYS A 14 3.34 -8.71 1.85
N LYS A 15 3.60 -8.29 0.60
CA LYS A 15 4.93 -8.37 0.02
C LYS A 15 5.90 -7.40 0.68
N LEU A 16 5.44 -6.20 1.05
CA LEU A 16 6.22 -5.23 1.79
C LEU A 16 6.59 -5.76 3.19
N GLU A 17 5.65 -6.38 3.90
CA GLU A 17 5.92 -7.03 5.21
C GLU A 17 7.00 -8.11 5.10
N GLN A 18 6.96 -8.92 4.04
CA GLN A 18 7.98 -9.93 3.78
C GLN A 18 9.37 -9.32 3.51
N ILE A 19 9.43 -8.20 2.81
CA ILE A 19 10.68 -7.49 2.55
C ILE A 19 11.25 -6.91 3.85
N VAL A 20 10.41 -6.30 4.69
CA VAL A 20 10.81 -5.80 6.00
C VAL A 20 11.39 -6.93 6.85
N GLY A 21 10.68 -8.05 6.95
CA GLY A 21 11.18 -9.22 7.71
C GLY A 21 12.55 -9.71 7.21
N LYS A 22 12.75 -9.78 5.89
CA LYS A 22 14.07 -10.15 5.31
C LYS A 22 15.18 -9.17 5.65
N LEU A 23 14.87 -7.87 5.68
CA LEU A 23 15.85 -6.83 6.03
C LEU A 23 16.16 -6.85 7.54
N GLU A 24 15.21 -7.25 8.38
CA GLU A 24 15.37 -7.37 9.83
C GLU A 24 16.14 -8.64 10.26
N ASP A 25 16.03 -9.73 9.49
CA ASP A 25 16.70 -11.01 9.78
C ASP A 25 18.23 -10.92 9.73
N GLY A 26 18.80 -9.89 9.10
CA GLY A 26 20.24 -9.57 9.15
C GLY A 26 21.19 -10.52 8.42
N ASP A 27 20.72 -11.67 7.93
CA ASP A 27 21.50 -12.66 7.17
C ASP A 27 21.45 -12.42 5.64
N ILE A 28 21.07 -11.20 5.24
CA ILE A 28 20.93 -10.78 3.85
C ILE A 28 22.23 -10.13 3.35
N SER A 29 22.64 -10.46 2.12
CA SER A 29 23.80 -9.83 1.50
C SER A 29 23.57 -8.34 1.26
N LEU A 30 24.64 -7.53 1.16
CA LEU A 30 24.51 -6.10 0.86
C LEU A 30 23.77 -5.86 -0.47
N GLU A 31 24.09 -6.64 -1.49
CA GLU A 31 23.45 -6.52 -2.82
C GLU A 31 21.96 -6.83 -2.75
N ASP A 32 21.59 -7.89 -2.04
CA ASP A 32 20.18 -8.28 -1.88
C ASP A 32 19.42 -7.32 -0.97
N SER A 33 20.11 -6.70 0.00
CA SER A 33 19.54 -5.65 0.87
C SER A 33 19.15 -4.42 0.05
N VAL A 34 20.03 -3.98 -0.87
CA VAL A 34 19.75 -2.86 -1.78
C VAL A 34 18.57 -3.18 -2.69
N LYS A 35 18.54 -4.39 -3.29
CA LYS A 35 17.41 -4.82 -4.15
C LYS A 35 16.09 -4.88 -3.37
N SER A 36 16.11 -5.44 -2.16
CA SER A 36 14.94 -5.53 -1.29
C SER A 36 14.43 -4.14 -0.89
N PHE A 37 15.34 -3.20 -0.62
CA PHE A 37 14.99 -1.81 -0.33
C PHE A 37 14.34 -1.12 -1.53
N GLU A 38 14.93 -1.23 -2.73
CA GLU A 38 14.35 -0.66 -3.96
C GLU A 38 12.94 -1.21 -4.23
N GLU A 39 12.76 -2.52 -4.09
CA GLU A 39 11.47 -3.18 -4.23
C GLU A 39 10.46 -2.66 -3.19
N GLY A 40 10.88 -2.54 -1.92
CA GLY A 40 10.07 -1.99 -0.84
C GLY A 40 9.58 -0.56 -1.12
N ILE A 41 10.47 0.31 -1.62
CA ILE A 41 10.10 1.67 -2.03
C ILE A 41 9.07 1.67 -3.16
N GLY A 42 9.21 0.76 -4.12
CA GLY A 42 8.22 0.57 -5.20
C GLY A 42 6.84 0.20 -4.66
N LEU A 43 6.79 -0.77 -3.76
CA LEU A 43 5.54 -1.23 -3.12
C LEU A 43 4.89 -0.13 -2.28
N VAL A 44 5.67 0.64 -1.52
CA VAL A 44 5.14 1.77 -0.72
C VAL A 44 4.46 2.78 -1.64
N LYS A 45 5.08 3.15 -2.75
CA LYS A 45 4.50 4.11 -3.72
C LYS A 45 3.20 3.59 -4.32
N GLU A 46 3.15 2.30 -4.65
CA GLU A 46 1.95 1.67 -5.19
C GLU A 46 0.81 1.63 -4.16
N CYS A 47 1.09 1.23 -2.92
CA CYS A 47 0.14 1.26 -1.82
C CYS A 47 -0.41 2.69 -1.58
N GLN A 48 0.47 3.70 -1.55
CA GLN A 48 0.06 5.10 -1.40
C GLN A 48 -0.86 5.56 -2.53
N LYS A 49 -0.52 5.23 -3.78
CA LYS A 49 -1.36 5.55 -4.94
C LYS A 49 -2.74 4.92 -4.83
N GLN A 50 -2.82 3.65 -4.43
CA GLN A 50 -4.11 2.96 -4.27
C GLN A 50 -4.95 3.59 -3.14
N LEU A 51 -4.33 3.98 -2.03
CA LEU A 51 -5.01 4.67 -0.93
C LEU A 51 -5.53 6.04 -1.37
N SER A 52 -4.73 6.85 -2.08
CA SER A 52 -5.19 8.14 -2.60
C SER A 52 -6.34 8.01 -3.60
N GLU A 53 -6.31 6.99 -4.46
CA GLU A 53 -7.42 6.70 -5.38
C GLU A 53 -8.68 6.28 -4.63
N ALA A 54 -8.54 5.51 -3.55
CA ALA A 54 -9.64 5.11 -2.68
C ALA A 54 -10.26 6.32 -1.98
N GLU A 55 -9.43 7.17 -1.38
CA GLU A 55 -9.84 8.39 -0.69
C GLU A 55 -10.57 9.34 -1.64
N LEU A 56 -10.05 9.55 -2.85
CA LEU A 56 -10.72 10.38 -3.87
C LEU A 56 -12.08 9.82 -4.27
N LYS A 57 -12.21 8.49 -4.38
CA LYS A 57 -13.49 7.83 -4.67
C LYS A 57 -14.47 8.03 -3.51
N VAL A 58 -14.03 7.86 -2.27
CA VAL A 58 -14.85 8.11 -1.07
C VAL A 58 -15.32 9.57 -1.06
N LYS A 59 -14.41 10.52 -1.22
CA LYS A 59 -14.74 11.96 -1.26
C LYS A 59 -15.77 12.29 -2.33
N LYS A 60 -15.64 11.74 -3.54
CA LYS A 60 -16.63 11.93 -4.62
C LYS A 60 -18.01 11.35 -4.30
N LEU A 61 -18.09 10.26 -3.52
CA LEU A 61 -19.36 9.71 -3.08
C LEU A 61 -20.01 10.60 -2.03
N LEU A 62 -19.22 11.13 -1.09
CA LEU A 62 -19.68 12.06 -0.06
C LEU A 62 -20.16 13.40 -0.67
N ASP A 63 -19.39 13.97 -1.61
CA ASP A 63 -19.71 15.23 -2.29
C ASP A 63 -20.99 15.12 -3.16
N ASN A 64 -21.39 13.91 -3.58
CA ASN A 64 -22.59 13.66 -4.37
C ASN A 64 -23.88 13.49 -3.52
N GLY A 65 -23.85 13.78 -2.22
CA GLY A 65 -25.05 13.98 -1.39
C GLY A 65 -25.35 12.92 -0.33
N GLU A 66 -24.45 11.97 -0.06
CA GLU A 66 -24.49 11.18 1.18
C GLU A 66 -23.44 11.73 2.13
N THR A 67 -23.83 12.72 2.93
CA THR A 67 -23.02 13.20 4.05
C THR A 67 -22.83 12.04 5.04
N VAL A 68 -21.62 11.49 5.10
CA VAL A 68 -21.19 10.67 6.22
C VAL A 68 -20.25 11.55 7.02
N ASP A 69 -20.74 12.07 8.14
CA ASP A 69 -19.92 12.74 9.14
C ASP A 69 -18.88 11.74 9.63
N LEU A 70 -17.65 11.87 9.12
CA LEU A 70 -16.48 11.24 9.70
C LEU A 70 -15.92 12.28 10.66
N GLU A 71 -16.42 12.28 11.89
CA GLU A 71 -15.79 13.01 13.00
C GLU A 71 -14.38 12.44 13.23
N ASP A 72 -13.40 13.34 13.34
CA ASP A 72 -11.96 13.07 13.53
C ASP A 72 -11.66 12.19 14.76
#